data_AF-A0A925QED6-F1
#
_entry.id   AF-A0A925QED6-F1
#
_cell.length_a   1.000
_cell.length_b   1.000
_cell.length_c   1.000
_cell.angle_alpha   90.00
_cell.angle_beta   90.00
_cell.angle_gamma   90.00
#
_symmetry.space_group_name_H-M   'P 1'
#
loop_
_entity.id
_entity.type
_entity.pdbx_description
1 polymer ?
#
loop_
_entity_poly.entity_id
_entity_poly.type
_entity_poly.pdbx_seq_one_letter_code
_entity_poly.pdbx_strand_id
1 'polypeptide(L)'
;MSPPNARIHRAINISLLRSWGRFPEPTVYKHSVPTGLIVLTVSVVVIAWALAASHSTLARVETDLLEPPEPVTDFSKFKHGDPSHARMPCMLCHRRETNSPRPALPGSNGHLPCAGCHAQQFASSSGPMCTICHTSSQSLKLKAFPRLTSFNMKFDHARHARMGGAGCVTCHRPARGGVAITIPAGVNAHTTCFRCHSPGAKSGAQANGRDISSCGTCHEPGRHVRARSTVPAFRLGFSHAKHDKSEGLTCNECHRVRAGVARRNQVSAPQPLNHHASPGAFSCMSCHNGKRAFGGDDFSVCKRCHTGTAWHF
;
A
#
# COMPACT_ATOMS: atom_id res chain seq x y z
N MET A 1 38.96 2.38 -29.21
CA MET A 1 38.90 3.08 -30.51
C MET A 1 37.64 2.62 -31.23
N SER A 2 36.71 3.56 -31.35
CA SER A 2 35.50 3.71 -32.20
C SER A 2 35.59 3.17 -33.65
N PRO A 3 34.51 3.16 -34.49
CA PRO A 3 33.05 3.08 -34.25
C PRO A 3 32.27 2.29 -35.38
N PRO A 4 31.06 2.67 -35.91
CA PRO A 4 29.79 1.93 -35.70
C PRO A 4 28.91 1.75 -36.99
N ASN A 5 27.66 1.25 -36.84
CA ASN A 5 26.41 1.56 -37.60
C ASN A 5 25.43 0.36 -37.49
N ALA A 6 24.09 0.45 -37.54
CA ALA A 6 23.20 1.43 -38.15
C ALA A 6 21.83 1.50 -37.46
N ARG A 7 21.16 2.65 -37.66
CA ARG A 7 19.75 2.97 -37.33
C ARG A 7 18.77 2.28 -38.30
N ILE A 8 17.55 1.98 -37.84
CA ILE A 8 16.36 1.94 -38.70
C ILE A 8 15.21 2.68 -38.00
N HIS A 9 14.77 3.78 -38.61
CA HIS A 9 13.48 4.43 -38.36
C HIS A 9 12.42 3.77 -39.25
N ARG A 10 11.21 3.55 -38.73
CA ARG A 10 10.00 3.45 -39.57
C ARG A 10 8.92 4.38 -39.02
N ALA A 11 8.64 5.40 -39.81
CA ALA A 11 7.41 6.18 -39.75
C ALA A 11 6.29 5.37 -40.42
N ILE A 12 5.08 5.42 -39.86
CA ILE A 12 3.86 5.11 -40.60
C ILE A 12 2.92 6.30 -40.43
N ASN A 13 2.57 6.84 -41.58
CA ASN A 13 1.73 7.98 -41.87
C ASN A 13 0.36 7.42 -42.27
N ILE A 14 -0.73 7.79 -41.57
CA ILE A 14 -2.10 7.44 -41.99
C ILE A 14 -2.96 8.69 -41.89
N SER A 15 -3.09 9.36 -43.04
CA SER A 15 -4.20 10.26 -43.35
C SER A 15 -5.36 9.44 -43.90
N LEU A 16 -6.54 9.54 -43.29
CA LEU A 16 -7.81 9.23 -43.95
C LEU A 16 -8.86 10.26 -43.51
N LEU A 17 -8.94 11.34 -44.28
CA LEU A 17 -10.11 12.20 -44.38
C LEU A 17 -11.20 11.41 -45.10
N ARG A 18 -12.34 11.19 -44.43
CA ARG A 18 -13.54 10.63 -45.07
C ARG A 18 -14.71 11.59 -44.90
N SER A 19 -15.13 12.10 -46.05
CA SER A 19 -16.29 12.95 -46.33
C SER A 19 -17.62 12.27 -45.99
N TRP A 20 -18.44 12.92 -45.18
CA TRP A 20 -19.90 12.75 -45.04
C TRP A 20 -20.41 14.17 -44.73
N GLY A 21 -21.45 14.76 -45.31
CA GLY A 21 -22.54 14.35 -46.17
C GLY A 21 -23.58 15.48 -46.00
N ARG A 22 -24.11 15.99 -47.10
CA ARG A 22 -25.01 17.16 -47.17
C ARG A 22 -26.27 16.95 -46.30
N PHE A 23 -26.67 17.97 -45.54
CA PHE A 23 -28.03 18.07 -44.99
C PHE A 23 -28.85 19.06 -45.86
N PRO A 24 -30.11 18.73 -46.20
CA PRO A 24 -30.96 19.57 -47.03
C PRO A 24 -31.63 20.72 -46.25
N GLU A 25 -31.93 21.78 -47.01
CA GLU A 25 -32.67 22.99 -46.65
C GLU A 25 -34.14 22.74 -46.22
N PRO A 26 -34.77 23.73 -45.54
CA PRO A 26 -36.04 23.57 -44.86
C PRO A 26 -37.26 23.72 -45.79
N THR A 27 -38.23 22.83 -45.63
CA THR A 27 -39.57 22.96 -46.18
C THR A 27 -40.40 23.97 -45.40
N VAL A 28 -40.87 25.00 -46.10
CA VAL A 28 -41.78 26.04 -45.60
C VAL A 28 -43.18 25.44 -45.40
N TYR A 29 -43.54 25.16 -44.14
CA TYR A 29 -44.90 24.81 -43.76
C TYR A 29 -45.71 26.10 -43.49
N LYS A 30 -46.62 26.44 -44.41
CA LYS A 30 -47.71 27.38 -44.12
C LYS A 30 -48.72 26.66 -43.23
N HIS A 31 -48.85 27.08 -41.98
CA HIS A 31 -49.94 26.66 -41.10
C HIS A 31 -50.80 27.86 -40.71
N SER A 32 -52.05 27.78 -41.13
CA SER A 32 -53.17 28.59 -40.69
C SER A 32 -53.32 28.44 -39.17
N VAL A 33 -53.17 29.54 -38.44
CA VAL A 33 -53.31 29.57 -36.98
C VAL A 33 -54.80 29.57 -36.64
N PRO A 34 -55.34 28.54 -35.95
CA PRO A 34 -56.68 28.63 -35.40
C PRO A 34 -56.64 29.61 -34.22
N THR A 35 -57.48 30.64 -34.29
CA THR A 35 -57.62 31.75 -33.34
C THR A 35 -57.89 31.34 -31.88
N GLY A 36 -58.12 30.06 -31.60
CA GLY A 36 -58.31 29.52 -30.24
C GLY A 36 -57.03 29.31 -29.43
N LEU A 37 -55.84 29.20 -30.07
CA LEU A 37 -54.60 28.89 -29.33
C LEU A 37 -54.04 30.09 -28.55
N ILE A 38 -54.33 31.32 -28.99
CA ILE A 38 -53.83 32.56 -28.39
C ILE A 38 -54.49 32.82 -27.03
N VAL A 39 -55.77 32.47 -26.86
CA VAL A 39 -56.47 32.65 -25.58
C VAL A 39 -55.94 31.70 -24.51
N LEU A 40 -55.53 30.49 -24.93
CA LEU A 40 -55.04 29.47 -24.00
C LEU A 40 -53.60 29.76 -23.56
N THR A 41 -52.74 30.26 -24.45
CA THR A 41 -51.36 30.64 -24.08
C THR A 41 -51.32 31.87 -23.17
N VAL A 42 -52.16 32.88 -23.40
CA VAL A 42 -52.25 34.05 -22.50
C VAL A 42 -52.73 33.64 -21.11
N SER A 43 -53.71 32.74 -21.02
CA SER A 43 -54.23 32.27 -19.72
C SER A 43 -53.19 31.49 -18.91
N VAL A 44 -52.39 30.63 -19.55
CA VAL A 44 -51.31 29.88 -18.87
C VAL A 44 -50.19 30.82 -18.39
N VAL A 45 -49.83 31.85 -19.18
CA VAL A 45 -48.79 32.81 -18.78
C VAL A 45 -49.25 33.67 -17.59
N VAL A 46 -50.52 34.10 -17.55
CA VAL A 46 -51.06 34.88 -16.42
C VAL A 46 -51.11 34.06 -15.13
N ILE A 47 -51.50 32.78 -15.21
CA ILE A 47 -51.50 31.87 -14.06
C ILE A 47 -50.07 31.60 -13.58
N ALA A 48 -49.12 31.38 -14.49
CA ALA A 48 -47.71 31.17 -14.14
C ALA A 48 -47.10 32.42 -13.48
N TRP A 49 -47.43 33.62 -13.95
CA TRP A 49 -47.00 34.88 -13.33
C TRP A 49 -47.62 35.10 -11.95
N ALA A 50 -48.91 34.80 -11.78
CA ALA A 50 -49.59 34.91 -10.48
C ALA A 50 -49.01 33.93 -9.44
N LEU A 51 -48.67 32.70 -9.86
CA LEU A 51 -47.99 31.73 -8.99
C LEU A 51 -46.57 32.18 -8.65
N ALA A 52 -45.78 32.68 -9.60
CA ALA A 52 -44.43 33.19 -9.34
C ALA A 52 -44.41 34.41 -8.40
N ALA A 53 -45.37 35.33 -8.55
CA ALA A 53 -45.50 36.50 -7.67
C ALA A 53 -45.91 36.10 -6.23
N SER A 54 -46.71 35.04 -6.08
CA SER A 54 -47.14 34.53 -4.77
C SER A 54 -46.02 33.79 -4.01
N HIS A 55 -45.01 33.26 -4.70
CA HIS A 55 -43.84 32.64 -4.06
C HIS A 55 -42.81 33.67 -3.55
N SER A 56 -42.89 34.92 -3.99
CA SER A 56 -41.89 35.94 -3.68
C SER A 56 -42.13 36.67 -2.35
N THR A 57 -43.29 36.46 -1.71
CA THR A 57 -43.70 37.15 -0.47
C THR A 57 -43.57 36.32 0.81
N LEU A 58 -43.23 35.02 0.72
CA LEU A 58 -42.98 34.16 1.90
C LEU A 58 -41.49 33.94 2.23
N ALA A 59 -40.56 34.54 1.47
CA ALA A 59 -39.12 34.31 1.63
C ALA A 59 -38.41 35.38 2.48
N ARG A 60 -39.09 36.06 3.41
CA ARG A 60 -38.43 37.09 4.24
C ARG A 60 -38.93 37.16 5.69
N VAL A 61 -39.13 36.00 6.31
CA VAL A 61 -39.26 35.92 7.78
C VAL A 61 -38.20 34.94 8.28
N GLU A 62 -37.23 35.50 9.00
CA GLU A 62 -36.56 34.88 10.13
C GLU A 62 -35.96 33.47 9.97
N THR A 63 -34.71 33.40 9.53
CA THR A 63 -33.74 32.49 10.17
C THR A 63 -32.41 33.21 10.27
N ASP A 64 -32.38 34.22 11.15
CA ASP A 64 -31.16 34.74 11.78
C ASP A 64 -30.86 33.89 13.04
N LEU A 65 -31.05 32.56 12.91
CA LEU A 65 -30.58 31.60 13.91
C LEU A 65 -29.07 31.54 13.73
N LEU A 66 -28.35 32.13 14.68
CA LEU A 66 -26.91 31.96 14.87
C LEU A 66 -26.51 30.52 14.54
N GLU A 67 -25.96 30.36 13.33
CA GLU A 67 -25.30 29.14 12.94
C GLU A 67 -24.17 28.94 13.97
N PRO A 68 -24.16 27.84 14.74
CA PRO A 68 -23.06 27.60 15.66
C PRO A 68 -21.78 27.69 14.84
N PRO A 69 -20.74 28.40 15.32
CA PRO A 69 -19.54 28.64 14.53
C PRO A 69 -19.04 27.28 14.03
N GLU A 70 -19.07 27.11 12.71
CA GLU A 70 -18.56 25.93 12.01
C GLU A 70 -17.24 25.56 12.69
N PRO A 71 -17.08 24.32 13.19
CA PRO A 71 -15.91 23.94 13.94
C PRO A 71 -14.69 24.21 13.06
N VAL A 72 -13.91 25.22 13.44
CA VAL A 72 -12.77 25.74 12.67
C VAL A 72 -11.84 24.57 12.40
N THR A 73 -11.93 24.03 11.19
CA THR A 73 -11.24 22.81 10.85
C THR A 73 -9.81 23.18 10.49
N ASP A 74 -8.85 22.78 11.32
CA ASP A 74 -7.43 23.04 11.10
C ASP A 74 -6.91 22.26 9.88
N PHE A 75 -6.88 22.92 8.71
CA PHE A 75 -6.34 22.37 7.47
C PHE A 75 -4.81 22.42 7.38
N SER A 76 -4.10 22.82 8.43
CA SER A 76 -2.62 22.86 8.39
C SER A 76 -1.99 21.47 8.33
N LYS A 77 -2.71 20.44 8.79
CA LYS A 77 -2.27 19.03 8.87
C LYS A 77 -3.42 18.05 8.72
N PHE A 78 -3.19 16.98 7.98
CA PHE A 78 -4.10 15.83 7.94
C PHE A 78 -3.91 14.93 9.17
N LYS A 79 -5.01 14.44 9.75
CA LYS A 79 -5.01 13.56 10.94
C LYS A 79 -5.74 12.25 10.66
N HIS A 80 -5.00 11.14 10.61
CA HIS A 80 -5.58 9.79 10.53
C HIS A 80 -6.37 9.38 11.78
N GLY A 81 -6.13 10.04 12.94
CA GLY A 81 -6.80 9.74 14.20
C GLY A 81 -8.14 10.48 14.37
N ASP A 82 -8.51 11.34 13.44
CA ASP A 82 -9.83 11.99 13.44
C ASP A 82 -10.93 10.93 13.24
N PRO A 83 -12.02 10.90 14.04
CA PRO A 83 -13.02 9.83 13.98
C PRO A 83 -13.65 9.64 12.60
N SER A 84 -13.83 10.71 11.83
CA SER A 84 -14.41 10.65 10.48
C SER A 84 -13.47 9.96 9.50
N HIS A 85 -12.17 10.19 9.62
CA HIS A 85 -11.15 9.59 8.75
C HIS A 85 -10.69 8.21 9.22
N ALA A 86 -10.60 7.98 10.53
CA ALA A 86 -10.09 6.74 11.12
C ALA A 86 -10.96 5.51 10.78
N ARG A 87 -12.24 5.72 10.51
CA ARG A 87 -13.21 4.67 10.14
C ARG A 87 -13.18 4.34 8.65
N MET A 88 -12.56 5.17 7.82
CA MET A 88 -12.53 4.97 6.38
C MET A 88 -11.50 3.90 5.98
N PRO A 89 -11.79 3.06 4.96
CA PRO A 89 -10.80 2.16 4.39
C PRO A 89 -9.59 2.92 3.85
N CYS A 90 -8.37 2.49 4.21
CA CYS A 90 -7.14 3.17 3.80
C CYS A 90 -7.03 3.40 2.28
N MET A 91 -7.57 2.47 1.49
CA MET A 91 -7.52 2.48 0.02
C MET A 91 -8.39 3.56 -0.62
N LEU A 92 -9.33 4.17 0.11
CA LEU A 92 -10.07 5.34 -0.39
C LEU A 92 -9.11 6.51 -0.64
N CYS A 93 -8.15 6.71 0.27
CA CYS A 93 -7.19 7.80 0.18
C CYS A 93 -5.83 7.36 -0.40
N HIS A 94 -5.34 6.20 0.03
CA HIS A 94 -4.07 5.61 -0.40
C HIS A 94 -4.30 4.57 -1.50
N ARG A 95 -4.88 5.01 -2.62
CA ARG A 95 -5.10 4.14 -3.77
C ARG A 95 -3.78 3.51 -4.21
N ARG A 96 -3.84 2.21 -4.47
CA ARG A 96 -2.73 1.45 -5.03
C ARG A 96 -3.16 0.90 -6.38
N GLU A 97 -2.62 1.50 -7.43
CA GLU A 97 -2.87 1.10 -8.82
C GLU A 97 -1.69 0.32 -9.41
N THR A 98 -0.53 0.38 -8.73
CA THR A 98 0.69 -0.32 -9.12
C THR A 98 1.32 -0.99 -7.90
N ASN A 99 2.29 -1.87 -8.12
CA ASN A 99 3.09 -2.46 -7.04
C ASN A 99 4.16 -1.48 -6.48
N SER A 100 4.02 -0.17 -6.73
CA SER A 100 4.91 0.83 -6.14
C SER A 100 4.81 0.78 -4.61
N PRO A 101 5.94 0.70 -3.89
CA PRO A 101 5.95 0.74 -2.43
C PRO A 101 5.61 2.13 -1.88
N ARG A 102 5.58 3.16 -2.75
CA ARG A 102 5.20 4.52 -2.41
C ARG A 102 3.84 4.84 -3.02
N PRO A 103 2.83 5.22 -2.22
CA PRO A 103 1.56 5.72 -2.74
C PRO A 103 1.78 6.94 -3.63
N ALA A 104 0.99 7.05 -4.69
CA ALA A 104 0.93 8.25 -5.49
C ALA A 104 0.31 9.39 -4.67
N LEU A 105 0.76 10.61 -4.92
CA LEU A 105 0.12 11.80 -4.36
C LEU A 105 -1.17 12.09 -5.14
N PRO A 106 -2.21 12.63 -4.48
CA PRO A 106 -3.55 12.72 -5.06
C PRO A 106 -3.67 13.75 -6.20
N GLY A 107 -2.67 14.63 -6.38
CA GLY A 107 -2.74 15.74 -7.34
C GLY A 107 -2.83 15.33 -8.81
N SER A 108 -2.25 14.19 -9.22
CA SER A 108 -2.27 13.75 -10.64
C SER A 108 -3.65 13.37 -11.14
N ASN A 109 -4.56 13.01 -10.23
CA ASN A 109 -5.92 12.59 -10.54
C ASN A 109 -6.93 13.59 -9.96
N GLY A 110 -6.70 14.89 -10.11
CA GLY A 110 -7.64 15.93 -9.70
C GLY A 110 -7.99 15.93 -8.20
N HIS A 111 -7.06 15.49 -7.35
CA HIS A 111 -7.29 15.34 -5.91
C HIS A 111 -8.44 14.40 -5.52
N LEU A 112 -8.86 13.48 -6.42
CA LEU A 112 -10.01 12.58 -6.23
C LEU A 112 -10.13 11.94 -4.83
N PRO A 113 -9.05 11.43 -4.20
CA PRO A 113 -9.08 10.94 -2.82
C PRO A 113 -9.70 11.86 -1.78
N CYS A 114 -9.62 13.17 -1.97
CA CYS A 114 -10.15 14.18 -1.05
C CYS A 114 -11.37 14.86 -1.66
N ALA A 115 -11.31 15.21 -2.94
CA ALA A 115 -12.36 15.95 -3.65
C ALA A 115 -13.70 15.19 -3.71
N GLY A 116 -13.68 13.85 -3.64
CA GLY A 116 -14.90 13.04 -3.63
C GLY A 116 -15.81 13.27 -2.41
N CYS A 117 -15.26 13.65 -1.25
CA CYS A 117 -16.04 13.97 -0.06
C CYS A 117 -16.02 15.47 0.28
N HIS A 118 -14.99 16.18 -0.17
CA HIS A 118 -14.78 17.60 0.12
C HIS A 118 -14.99 18.49 -1.11
N ALA A 119 -15.99 18.17 -1.94
CA ALA A 119 -16.21 18.85 -3.22
C ALA A 119 -16.34 20.38 -3.05
N GLN A 120 -17.04 20.85 -2.01
CA GLN A 120 -17.22 22.28 -1.72
C GLN A 120 -15.88 22.96 -1.39
N GLN A 121 -15.02 22.32 -0.61
CA GLN A 121 -13.70 22.87 -0.28
C GLN A 121 -12.75 22.89 -1.49
N PHE A 122 -12.99 22.04 -2.49
CA PHE A 122 -12.26 22.02 -3.76
C PHE A 122 -12.89 22.90 -4.85
N ALA A 123 -14.03 23.56 -4.59
CA ALA A 123 -14.65 24.48 -5.54
C ALA A 123 -13.81 25.74 -5.79
N SER A 124 -12.89 26.07 -4.88
CA SER A 124 -11.93 27.17 -5.02
C SER A 124 -10.49 26.65 -5.02
N SER A 125 -9.68 27.14 -5.95
CA SER A 125 -8.25 26.82 -6.04
C SER A 125 -7.40 27.43 -4.92
N SER A 126 -7.94 28.39 -4.17
CA SER A 126 -7.25 29.11 -3.08
C SER A 126 -7.75 28.75 -1.68
N GLY A 127 -8.60 27.73 -1.56
CA GLY A 127 -9.22 27.33 -0.29
C GLY A 127 -8.20 26.87 0.77
N PRO A 128 -8.55 26.95 2.07
CA PRO A 128 -7.66 26.56 3.16
C PRO A 128 -7.28 25.08 3.11
N MET A 129 -8.12 24.22 2.51
CA MET A 129 -7.86 22.78 2.36
C MET A 129 -6.61 22.47 1.52
N CYS A 130 -6.27 23.34 0.55
CA CYS A 130 -5.06 23.20 -0.26
C CYS A 130 -3.80 23.18 0.63
N THR A 131 -3.83 23.89 1.77
CA THR A 131 -2.71 23.95 2.70
C THR A 131 -2.46 22.63 3.45
N ILE A 132 -3.33 21.62 3.38
CA ILE A 132 -3.02 20.27 3.90
C ILE A 132 -1.76 19.72 3.20
N CYS A 133 -1.69 19.91 1.88
CA CYS A 133 -0.66 19.34 1.02
C CYS A 133 0.37 20.38 0.56
N HIS A 134 -0.07 21.61 0.32
CA HIS A 134 0.74 22.68 -0.23
C HIS A 134 1.26 23.62 0.85
N THR A 135 2.41 24.23 0.58
CA THR A 135 3.01 25.22 1.51
C THR A 135 2.16 26.47 1.68
N SER A 136 1.36 26.84 0.67
CA SER A 136 0.27 27.82 0.73
C SER A 136 -0.81 27.41 -0.28
N SER A 137 -2.01 27.99 -0.21
CA SER A 137 -3.10 27.64 -1.13
C SER A 137 -2.86 28.13 -2.57
N GLN A 138 -2.00 29.13 -2.76
CA GLN A 138 -1.60 29.65 -4.07
C GLN A 138 -0.37 28.95 -4.65
N SER A 139 0.32 28.10 -3.87
CA SER A 139 1.57 27.48 -4.29
C SER A 139 1.38 26.04 -4.73
N LEU A 140 1.94 25.67 -5.88
CA LEU A 140 2.05 24.27 -6.29
C LEU A 140 3.13 23.50 -5.50
N LYS A 141 3.91 24.18 -4.66
CA LYS A 141 4.94 23.54 -3.85
C LYS A 141 4.33 22.75 -2.71
N LEU A 142 4.57 21.45 -2.73
CA LEU A 142 4.14 20.53 -1.68
C LEU A 142 4.96 20.71 -0.39
N LYS A 143 4.28 20.53 0.75
CA LYS A 143 4.92 20.35 2.04
C LYS A 143 5.76 19.07 2.02
N ALA A 144 6.80 19.04 2.85
CA ALA A 144 7.48 17.79 3.16
C ALA A 144 6.51 16.90 3.93
N PHE A 145 5.98 15.87 3.27
CA PHE A 145 5.12 14.90 3.95
C PHE A 145 5.96 14.10 4.95
N PRO A 146 5.46 13.88 6.17
CA PRO A 146 6.04 12.90 7.06
C PRO A 146 6.21 11.59 6.28
N ARG A 147 7.39 10.98 6.39
CA ARG A 147 7.56 9.63 5.86
C ARG A 147 6.43 8.79 6.47
N LEU A 148 5.74 8.00 5.65
CA LEU A 148 4.79 7.00 6.14
C LEU A 148 5.57 6.11 7.10
N THR A 149 5.47 6.42 8.38
CA THR A 149 6.12 5.64 9.42
C THR A 149 5.23 4.42 9.57
N SER A 150 5.80 3.25 9.35
CA SER A 150 5.00 2.03 9.34
C SER A 150 4.30 1.90 10.68
N PHE A 151 2.98 1.97 10.61
CA PHE A 151 2.03 1.43 11.55
C PHE A 151 2.37 -0.03 11.91
N ASN A 152 1.92 -0.49 13.08
CA ASN A 152 2.23 -1.83 13.61
C ASN A 152 1.89 -2.92 12.58
N MET A 153 2.91 -3.44 11.88
CA MET A 153 2.72 -4.42 10.81
C MET A 153 2.43 -5.79 11.41
N LYS A 154 1.30 -6.38 11.04
CA LYS A 154 0.94 -7.76 11.31
C LYS A 154 1.41 -8.64 10.16
N PHE A 155 2.26 -9.60 10.48
CA PHE A 155 2.69 -10.65 9.57
C PHE A 155 2.68 -11.98 10.33
N ASP A 156 2.16 -13.02 9.68
CA ASP A 156 2.04 -14.36 10.23
C ASP A 156 2.82 -15.36 9.35
N HIS A 157 3.93 -15.88 9.86
CA HIS A 157 4.78 -16.82 9.11
C HIS A 157 4.05 -18.14 8.82
N ALA A 158 3.26 -18.65 9.77
CA ALA A 158 2.57 -19.93 9.64
C ALA A 158 1.47 -19.89 8.56
N ARG A 159 0.81 -18.73 8.40
CA ARG A 159 -0.13 -18.51 7.30
C ARG A 159 0.59 -18.50 5.95
N HIS A 160 1.69 -17.77 5.83
CA HIS A 160 2.40 -17.65 4.55
C HIS A 160 3.11 -18.95 4.15
N ALA A 161 3.70 -19.68 5.10
CA ALA A 161 4.34 -20.97 4.84
C ALA A 161 3.34 -22.04 4.36
N ARG A 162 2.09 -22.02 4.85
CA ARG A 162 1.05 -23.01 4.46
C ARG A 162 0.40 -22.76 3.11
N MET A 163 0.44 -21.53 2.59
CA MET A 163 -0.21 -21.20 1.32
C MET A 163 0.56 -21.70 0.08
N GLY A 164 1.64 -22.48 0.25
CA GLY A 164 2.33 -23.20 -0.81
C GLY A 164 3.14 -22.35 -1.80
N GLY A 165 2.97 -21.02 -1.80
CA GLY A 165 3.57 -20.11 -2.79
C GLY A 165 4.83 -19.36 -2.35
N ALA A 166 5.25 -19.43 -1.08
CA ALA A 166 6.42 -18.69 -0.60
C ALA A 166 7.21 -19.46 0.47
N GLY A 167 8.45 -19.83 0.14
CA GLY A 167 9.42 -20.36 1.09
C GLY A 167 10.13 -19.24 1.84
N CYS A 168 10.92 -19.58 2.86
CA CYS A 168 11.67 -18.59 3.65
C CYS A 168 12.55 -17.69 2.76
N VAL A 169 13.20 -18.31 1.75
CA VAL A 169 14.08 -17.62 0.79
C VAL A 169 13.35 -16.66 -0.16
N THR A 170 12.02 -16.76 -0.26
CA THR A 170 11.21 -15.82 -1.05
C THR A 170 11.25 -14.42 -0.46
N CYS A 171 11.36 -14.31 0.87
CA CYS A 171 11.36 -13.03 1.58
C CYS A 171 12.70 -12.71 2.26
N HIS A 172 13.42 -13.75 2.67
CA HIS A 172 14.66 -13.64 3.41
C HIS A 172 15.84 -14.06 2.54
N ARG A 173 17.00 -13.43 2.72
CA ARG A 173 18.25 -13.81 2.06
C ARG A 173 19.42 -13.73 3.04
N PRO A 174 20.50 -14.51 2.82
CA PRO A 174 21.73 -14.34 3.57
C PRO A 174 22.23 -12.89 3.50
N ALA A 175 22.75 -12.40 4.62
CA ALA A 175 23.30 -11.06 4.78
C ALA A 175 24.59 -11.11 5.60
N ARG A 176 25.39 -10.03 5.54
CA ARG A 176 26.67 -9.91 6.28
C ARG A 176 27.61 -11.10 6.01
N GLY A 177 27.80 -11.48 4.75
CA GLY A 177 28.63 -12.64 4.41
C GLY A 177 28.04 -13.99 4.85
N GLY A 178 26.72 -14.07 5.07
CA GLY A 178 26.01 -15.29 5.41
C GLY A 178 25.76 -15.50 6.90
N VAL A 179 26.38 -14.71 7.80
CA VAL A 179 26.17 -14.86 9.24
C VAL A 179 24.81 -14.34 9.71
N ALA A 180 24.09 -13.60 8.88
CA ALA A 180 22.77 -13.05 9.22
C ALA A 180 21.77 -13.38 8.12
N ILE A 181 20.50 -13.20 8.42
CA ILE A 181 19.43 -13.20 7.43
C ILE A 181 18.77 -11.82 7.39
N THR A 182 18.35 -11.36 6.21
CA THR A 182 17.59 -10.11 6.06
C THR A 182 16.21 -10.23 6.69
N ILE A 183 15.65 -9.12 7.17
CA ILE A 183 14.22 -8.98 7.45
C ILE A 183 13.69 -7.88 6.54
N PRO A 184 12.66 -8.12 5.71
CA PRO A 184 11.98 -7.06 4.98
C PRO A 184 11.54 -5.95 5.94
N ALA A 185 12.08 -4.75 5.76
CA ALA A 185 11.81 -3.60 6.61
C ALA A 185 11.77 -2.28 5.82
N GLY A 186 11.06 -1.30 6.36
CA GLY A 186 10.90 0.02 5.75
C GLY A 186 10.02 0.00 4.50
N VAL A 187 10.01 1.12 3.77
CA VAL A 187 9.13 1.30 2.60
C VAL A 187 9.38 0.24 1.52
N ASN A 188 10.64 -0.15 1.29
CA ASN A 188 10.99 -1.14 0.28
C ASN A 188 10.53 -2.56 0.63
N ALA A 189 10.16 -2.87 1.88
CA ALA A 189 9.60 -4.17 2.25
C ALA A 189 8.31 -4.50 1.47
N HIS A 190 7.53 -3.47 1.11
CA HIS A 190 6.33 -3.64 0.31
C HIS A 190 6.61 -4.28 -1.04
N THR A 191 7.81 -4.12 -1.62
CA THR A 191 8.17 -4.79 -2.88
C THR A 191 8.23 -6.31 -2.74
N THR A 192 8.43 -6.83 -1.53
CA THR A 192 8.35 -8.27 -1.25
C THR A 192 6.89 -8.69 -1.13
N CYS A 193 6.08 -7.95 -0.37
CA CYS A 193 4.68 -8.28 -0.13
C CYS A 193 3.82 -8.15 -1.41
N PHE A 194 4.00 -7.08 -2.16
CA PHE A 194 3.20 -6.74 -3.35
C PHE A 194 3.45 -7.66 -4.55
N ARG A 195 4.46 -8.53 -4.49
CA ARG A 195 4.62 -9.62 -5.47
C ARG A 195 3.42 -10.56 -5.49
N CYS A 196 2.81 -10.79 -4.33
CA CYS A 196 1.62 -11.63 -4.19
C CYS A 196 0.37 -10.81 -3.82
N HIS A 197 0.56 -9.68 -3.13
CA HIS A 197 -0.52 -8.77 -2.71
C HIS A 197 -0.63 -7.54 -3.62
N SER A 198 -0.75 -7.79 -4.92
CA SER A 198 -0.95 -6.74 -5.92
C SER A 198 -2.30 -6.01 -5.74
N PRO A 199 -2.49 -4.83 -6.37
CA PRO A 199 -3.81 -4.21 -6.45
C PRO A 199 -4.91 -5.20 -6.85
N GLY A 200 -6.01 -5.22 -6.10
CA GLY A 200 -7.14 -6.11 -6.36
C GLY A 200 -6.93 -7.57 -5.98
N ALA A 201 -5.77 -7.95 -5.44
CA ALA A 201 -5.53 -9.31 -4.95
C ALA A 201 -6.58 -9.72 -3.91
N LYS A 202 -7.14 -10.91 -4.08
CA LYS A 202 -8.17 -11.49 -3.19
C LYS A 202 -7.59 -12.69 -2.42
N SER A 203 -8.09 -12.93 -1.21
CA SER A 203 -7.70 -14.12 -0.42
C SER A 203 -8.38 -15.38 -0.95
N GLY A 204 -7.62 -16.44 -1.19
CA GLY A 204 -8.13 -17.72 -1.68
C GLY A 204 -8.18 -17.79 -3.20
N ALA A 205 -8.45 -18.99 -3.74
CA ALA A 205 -8.53 -19.23 -5.19
C ALA A 205 -9.90 -18.87 -5.80
N GLN A 206 -10.92 -18.58 -4.97
CA GLN A 206 -12.28 -18.30 -5.43
C GLN A 206 -12.56 -16.81 -5.68
N ALA A 207 -13.50 -16.55 -6.60
CA ALA A 207 -13.96 -15.22 -7.04
C ALA A 207 -14.54 -14.31 -5.93
N ASN A 208 -14.92 -14.87 -4.76
CA ASN A 208 -15.49 -14.14 -3.63
C ASN A 208 -14.49 -13.88 -2.47
N GLY A 209 -13.19 -13.96 -2.74
CA GLY A 209 -12.16 -13.71 -1.73
C GLY A 209 -12.16 -12.28 -1.18
N ARG A 210 -11.82 -12.11 0.11
CA ARG A 210 -11.62 -10.78 0.72
C ARG A 210 -10.46 -10.06 0.03
N ASP A 211 -10.61 -8.76 -0.21
CA ASP A 211 -9.51 -7.93 -0.70
C ASP A 211 -8.36 -7.89 0.31
N ILE A 212 -7.21 -8.45 -0.09
CA ILE A 212 -5.98 -8.48 0.71
C ILE A 212 -4.97 -7.44 0.23
N SER A 213 -5.37 -6.59 -0.71
CA SER A 213 -4.55 -5.51 -1.22
C SER A 213 -4.60 -4.29 -0.29
N SER A 214 -5.64 -4.10 0.54
CA SER A 214 -5.72 -2.93 1.42
C SER A 214 -4.58 -2.82 2.44
N CYS A 215 -4.07 -1.60 2.68
CA CYS A 215 -3.03 -1.31 3.67
C CYS A 215 -3.41 -1.79 5.07
N GLY A 216 -4.69 -1.65 5.44
CA GLY A 216 -5.27 -2.07 6.71
C GLY A 216 -5.25 -3.59 6.95
N THR A 217 -5.02 -4.39 5.90
CA THR A 217 -4.86 -5.85 6.04
C THR A 217 -3.58 -6.19 6.80
N CYS A 218 -2.52 -5.41 6.59
CA CYS A 218 -1.21 -5.63 7.18
C CYS A 218 -0.88 -4.62 8.28
N HIS A 219 -1.47 -3.43 8.27
CA HIS A 219 -1.14 -2.34 9.17
C HIS A 219 -2.34 -1.88 10.00
N GLU A 220 -2.07 -1.44 11.23
CA GLU A 220 -3.05 -0.75 12.07
C GLU A 220 -2.52 0.61 12.55
N PRO A 221 -3.33 1.68 12.46
CA PRO A 221 -2.96 2.99 13.01
C PRO A 221 -2.40 2.85 14.42
N GLY A 222 -1.25 3.46 14.69
CA GLY A 222 -0.55 3.31 15.96
C GLY A 222 0.90 3.73 15.91
N ARG A 223 1.61 3.51 17.02
CA ARG A 223 3.00 3.92 17.18
C ARG A 223 3.91 3.21 16.18
N HIS A 224 4.80 3.98 15.56
CA HIS A 224 5.86 3.43 14.74
C HIS A 224 6.83 2.58 15.59
N VAL A 225 7.02 1.33 15.19
CA VAL A 225 8.05 0.47 15.76
C VAL A 225 9.13 0.26 14.71
N ARG A 226 10.35 0.70 15.02
CA ARG A 226 11.49 0.49 14.13
C ARG A 226 11.86 -1.00 14.13
N ALA A 227 11.66 -1.65 12.99
CA ALA A 227 12.13 -3.02 12.79
C ALA A 227 13.63 -3.05 12.50
N ARG A 228 14.32 -4.08 12.99
CA ARG A 228 15.67 -4.43 12.54
C ARG A 228 15.59 -4.95 11.11
N SER A 229 16.59 -4.67 10.28
CA SER A 229 16.66 -5.13 8.88
C SER A 229 17.40 -6.47 8.72
N THR A 230 18.00 -6.98 9.81
CA THR A 230 18.70 -8.27 9.82
C THR A 230 18.56 -8.92 11.19
N VAL A 231 18.53 -10.26 11.20
CA VAL A 231 18.74 -11.07 12.40
C VAL A 231 20.08 -11.76 12.25
N PRO A 232 21.08 -11.47 13.11
CA PRO A 232 22.31 -12.24 13.11
C PRO A 232 22.02 -13.66 13.60
N ALA A 233 22.66 -14.63 12.96
CA ALA A 233 22.87 -15.91 13.59
C ALA A 233 23.81 -15.75 14.79
N PHE A 234 23.93 -16.82 15.56
CA PHE A 234 24.95 -16.95 16.60
C PHE A 234 26.32 -16.51 16.06
N ARG A 235 26.97 -15.57 16.74
CA ARG A 235 28.15 -14.83 16.20
C ARG A 235 29.45 -15.62 16.26
N LEU A 236 29.44 -16.83 16.83
CA LEU A 236 30.63 -17.68 16.93
C LEU A 236 30.56 -18.75 15.83
N GLY A 237 31.31 -18.53 14.76
CA GLY A 237 31.61 -19.54 13.72
C GLY A 237 30.45 -20.01 12.83
N PHE A 238 29.22 -19.52 13.01
CA PHE A 238 28.08 -19.96 12.20
C PHE A 238 27.81 -19.04 10.99
N SER A 239 27.48 -19.65 9.85
CA SER A 239 27.01 -18.95 8.64
C SER A 239 25.87 -19.72 7.99
N HIS A 240 24.73 -19.06 7.76
CA HIS A 240 23.64 -19.61 6.96
C HIS A 240 24.08 -19.92 5.54
N ALA A 241 24.96 -19.10 4.95
CA ALA A 241 25.44 -19.33 3.58
C ALA A 241 26.31 -20.59 3.44
N LYS A 242 26.82 -21.13 4.55
CA LYS A 242 27.51 -22.43 4.56
C LYS A 242 26.54 -23.59 4.80
N HIS A 243 25.44 -23.34 5.53
CA HIS A 243 24.42 -24.32 5.90
C HIS A 243 23.11 -24.12 5.11
N ASP A 244 23.22 -23.67 3.86
CA ASP A 244 22.06 -23.52 2.97
C ASP A 244 22.12 -24.57 1.86
N LYS A 245 21.77 -24.17 0.64
CA LYS A 245 21.80 -25.01 -0.56
C LYS A 245 23.16 -25.68 -0.80
N SER A 246 24.28 -25.09 -0.34
CA SER A 246 25.60 -25.73 -0.46
C SER A 246 25.70 -27.08 0.26
N GLU A 247 24.95 -27.26 1.35
CA GLU A 247 24.89 -28.50 2.13
C GLU A 247 23.57 -29.26 1.90
N GLY A 248 22.78 -28.84 0.92
CA GLY A 248 21.45 -29.40 0.65
C GLY A 248 20.43 -29.11 1.75
N LEU A 249 20.72 -28.15 2.64
CA LEU A 249 19.86 -27.83 3.77
C LEU A 249 18.80 -26.78 3.40
N THR A 250 17.60 -27.00 3.92
CA THR A 250 16.47 -26.07 3.85
C THR A 250 16.25 -25.40 5.20
N CYS A 251 15.59 -24.23 5.19
CA CYS A 251 15.31 -23.50 6.41
C CYS A 251 14.49 -24.33 7.43
N ASN A 252 13.62 -25.21 6.94
CA ASN A 252 12.72 -26.02 7.77
C ASN A 252 13.43 -27.17 8.50
N GLU A 253 14.64 -27.54 8.07
CA GLU A 253 15.44 -28.54 8.79
C GLU A 253 15.95 -27.99 10.13
N CYS A 254 16.17 -26.68 10.24
CA CYS A 254 16.65 -26.04 11.46
C CYS A 254 15.57 -25.22 12.18
N HIS A 255 14.67 -24.59 11.42
CA HIS A 255 13.66 -23.66 11.92
C HIS A 255 12.27 -24.23 11.73
N ARG A 256 11.46 -24.22 12.79
CA ARG A 256 10.05 -24.63 12.74
C ARG A 256 9.16 -23.40 12.81
N VAL A 257 8.19 -23.33 11.89
CA VAL A 257 7.17 -22.29 11.90
C VAL A 257 5.99 -22.76 12.75
N ARG A 258 5.63 -21.98 13.78
CA ARG A 258 4.59 -22.27 14.77
C ARG A 258 3.41 -21.32 14.59
N ALA A 259 2.22 -21.87 14.40
CA ALA A 259 0.97 -21.10 14.40
C ALA A 259 0.54 -20.73 15.83
N GLY A 260 -0.25 -19.67 15.97
CA GLY A 260 -0.92 -19.33 17.24
C GLY A 260 -0.02 -18.74 18.34
N VAL A 261 1.30 -18.70 18.15
CA VAL A 261 2.24 -18.06 19.10
C VAL A 261 2.46 -16.59 18.75
N ALA A 262 2.95 -15.81 19.72
CA ALA A 262 3.32 -14.41 19.51
C ALA A 262 4.26 -14.25 18.31
N ARG A 263 4.08 -13.20 17.52
CA ARG A 263 4.81 -12.94 16.26
C ARG A 263 6.33 -13.16 16.35
N ARG A 264 6.95 -12.71 17.45
CA ARG A 264 8.40 -12.87 17.72
C ARG A 264 8.86 -14.32 17.94
N ASN A 265 7.95 -15.24 18.20
CA ASN A 265 8.19 -16.64 18.52
C ASN A 265 7.67 -17.61 17.43
N GLN A 266 7.13 -17.08 16.33
CA GLN A 266 6.54 -17.91 15.26
C GLN A 266 7.57 -18.72 14.49
N VAL A 267 8.85 -18.37 14.55
CA VAL A 267 9.94 -19.14 13.93
C VAL A 267 10.90 -19.54 15.04
N SER A 268 11.13 -20.85 15.24
CA SER A 268 12.08 -21.32 16.25
C SER A 268 13.52 -21.01 15.84
N ALA A 269 14.41 -20.89 16.81
CA ALA A 269 15.86 -20.84 16.57
C ALA A 269 16.52 -22.08 17.20
N PRO A 270 17.46 -22.74 16.50
CA PRO A 270 18.33 -23.74 17.10
C PRO A 270 19.08 -23.18 18.31
N GLN A 271 19.32 -24.02 19.31
CA GLN A 271 20.25 -23.68 20.38
C GLN A 271 21.69 -23.70 19.82
N PRO A 272 22.50 -22.65 20.08
CA PRO A 272 23.87 -22.59 19.62
C PRO A 272 24.80 -23.44 20.52
N LEU A 273 24.43 -24.71 20.71
CA LEU A 273 25.07 -25.63 21.63
C LEU A 273 25.42 -26.92 20.87
N ASN A 274 26.70 -27.31 20.94
CA ASN A 274 27.13 -28.67 20.56
C ASN A 274 27.09 -29.63 21.74
N HIS A 275 27.15 -29.15 22.98
CA HIS A 275 27.03 -30.00 24.17
C HIS A 275 25.98 -29.41 25.10
N HIS A 276 25.38 -30.26 25.93
CA HIS A 276 24.40 -29.85 26.95
C HIS A 276 23.21 -29.04 26.40
N ALA A 277 22.83 -29.28 25.15
CA ALA A 277 21.56 -28.79 24.62
C ALA A 277 20.41 -29.34 25.47
N SER A 278 19.35 -28.55 25.63
CA SER A 278 18.19 -29.00 26.39
C SER A 278 17.62 -30.28 25.75
N PRO A 279 17.14 -31.26 26.54
CA PRO A 279 16.57 -32.49 26.00
C PRO A 279 15.49 -32.19 24.94
N GLY A 280 15.64 -32.79 23.76
CA GLY A 280 14.72 -32.60 22.63
C GLY A 280 14.83 -31.25 21.89
N ALA A 281 15.74 -30.36 22.28
CA ALA A 281 16.00 -29.13 21.54
C ALA A 281 16.82 -29.40 20.28
N PHE A 282 16.45 -28.73 19.18
CA PHE A 282 17.28 -28.71 17.97
C PHE A 282 18.50 -27.82 18.22
N SER A 283 19.69 -28.34 17.95
CA SER A 283 20.96 -27.68 18.25
C SER A 283 22.01 -28.07 17.22
N CYS A 284 23.22 -27.54 17.37
CA CYS A 284 24.34 -27.88 16.50
C CYS A 284 24.62 -29.40 16.52
N MET A 285 24.52 -30.05 17.68
CA MET A 285 24.69 -31.50 17.90
C MET A 285 23.62 -32.36 17.18
N SER A 286 22.51 -31.78 16.73
CA SER A 286 21.54 -32.50 15.90
C SER A 286 22.16 -33.00 14.59
N CYS A 287 23.21 -32.35 14.10
CA CYS A 287 23.99 -32.77 12.93
C CYS A 287 25.48 -33.00 13.24
N HIS A 288 26.08 -32.16 14.09
CA HIS A 288 27.48 -32.24 14.50
C HIS A 288 27.71 -33.27 15.62
N ASN A 289 27.37 -34.53 15.34
CA ASN A 289 27.42 -35.66 16.27
C ASN A 289 28.36 -36.79 15.83
N GLY A 290 29.22 -36.54 14.83
CA GLY A 290 30.12 -37.54 14.26
C GLY A 290 29.45 -38.50 13.27
N LYS A 291 28.12 -38.42 13.09
CA LYS A 291 27.38 -39.26 12.12
C LYS A 291 27.04 -38.50 10.84
N ARG A 292 26.44 -37.30 10.96
CA ARG A 292 26.05 -36.47 9.79
C ARG A 292 27.13 -35.45 9.43
N ALA A 293 27.74 -34.83 10.43
CA ALA A 293 28.84 -33.89 10.28
C ALA A 293 29.87 -34.11 11.41
N PHE A 294 31.00 -33.40 11.34
CA PHE A 294 32.03 -33.44 12.39
C PHE A 294 31.41 -33.21 13.77
N GLY A 295 31.84 -33.95 14.78
CA GLY A 295 31.30 -33.91 16.15
C GLY A 295 31.96 -34.94 17.06
N GLY A 296 31.43 -35.10 18.27
CA GLY A 296 32.01 -35.95 19.31
C GLY A 296 33.01 -35.19 20.20
N ASP A 297 33.83 -35.93 20.95
CA ASP A 297 34.75 -35.37 21.96
C ASP A 297 36.14 -34.98 21.39
N ASP A 298 36.24 -34.83 20.07
CA ASP A 298 37.47 -34.35 19.42
C ASP A 298 37.64 -32.84 19.63
N PHE A 299 38.48 -32.47 20.58
CA PHE A 299 38.77 -31.07 20.88
C PHE A 299 39.41 -30.30 19.71
N SER A 300 39.98 -30.99 18.70
CA SER A 300 40.55 -30.33 17.53
C SER A 300 39.48 -29.64 16.66
N VAL A 301 38.22 -30.10 16.69
CA VAL A 301 37.13 -29.51 15.91
C VAL A 301 36.50 -28.29 16.58
N CYS A 302 36.77 -28.03 17.88
CA CYS A 302 36.19 -26.90 18.61
C CYS A 302 36.48 -25.56 17.94
N LYS A 303 37.69 -25.39 17.37
CA LYS A 303 38.11 -24.15 16.67
C LYS A 303 37.30 -23.85 15.41
N ARG A 304 36.54 -24.82 14.88
CA ARG A 304 35.66 -24.60 13.71
C ARG A 304 34.46 -23.73 14.03
N CYS A 305 34.00 -23.72 15.29
CA CYS A 305 32.87 -22.92 15.75
C CYS A 305 33.32 -21.85 16.75
N HIS A 306 34.29 -22.15 17.61
CA HIS A 306 34.83 -21.23 18.60
C HIS A 306 36.03 -20.49 18.02
N THR A 307 35.76 -19.29 17.53
CA THR A 307 36.77 -18.40 16.93
C THR A 307 36.91 -17.14 17.78
N GLY A 308 38.15 -16.72 18.08
CA GLY A 308 38.43 -15.46 18.76
C GLY A 308 39.51 -15.59 19.82
N THR A 309 40.13 -14.48 20.20
CA THR A 309 41.23 -14.42 21.17
C THR A 309 40.80 -14.76 22.62
N ALA A 310 39.50 -14.70 22.90
CA ALA A 310 38.94 -15.06 24.20
C ALA A 310 38.74 -16.58 24.38
N TRP A 311 38.87 -17.39 23.31
CA TRP A 311 38.71 -18.84 23.40
C TRP A 311 40.04 -19.52 23.76
N HIS A 312 40.03 -20.29 24.85
CA HIS A 312 41.14 -21.10 25.36
C HIS A 312 40.58 -22.45 25.85
N PHE A 313 41.43 -23.48 25.87
CA PHE A 313 41.11 -24.79 26.47
C PHE A 313 41.50 -24.80 27.95
#